data_AF-A0A4V0X5J2-F1
#
_entry.id   AF-A0A4V0X5J2-F1
#
_cell.length_a   1.000
_cell.length_b   1.000
_cell.length_c   1.000
_cell.angle_alpha   90.00
_cell.angle_beta   90.00
_cell.angle_gamma   90.00
#
_symmetry.space_group_name_H-M   'P 1'
#
loop_
_entity.id
_entity.type
_entity.pdbx_description
1 polymer ?
#
loop_
_entity_poly.entity_id
_entity_poly.type
_entity_poly.pdbx_seq_one_letter_code
_entity_poly.pdbx_strand_id
1 'polypeptide(L)'
;MENTNSNINGLLGLAVFILFIGIFYAGAAKKVVIYYDTKDLFISVGALITPLMIYVFLQEEKIESETAKAIIYYVITPVLGLLSLYLLYFNFNNAIFHNKNLALGLVIGFFKLVYVILAFVVILAQFSDAKDRRRSFGDIIVATIFVGLAIWVTSVLVNGKEVYKQKGWTLPATS
;
A
#
# COMPACT_ATOMS: atom_id res chain seq x y z
N MET A 1 35.47 -2.71 5.57
CA MET A 1 34.16 -3.14 6.13
C MET A 1 32.99 -2.37 5.50
N GLU A 2 33.14 -1.10 5.15
CA GLU A 2 32.09 -0.28 4.51
C GLU A 2 31.67 -0.78 3.11
N ASN A 3 32.62 -1.27 2.30
CA ASN A 3 32.37 -1.75 0.94
C ASN A 3 31.58 -3.08 0.88
N THR A 4 31.76 -3.95 1.89
CA THR A 4 31.04 -5.24 1.98
C THR A 4 29.56 -5.02 2.33
N ASN A 5 29.27 -4.05 3.20
CA ASN A 5 27.90 -3.69 3.58
C ASN A 5 27.14 -3.04 2.42
N SER A 6 27.82 -2.21 1.60
CA SER A 6 27.22 -1.64 0.38
C SER A 6 26.81 -2.73 -0.61
N ASN A 7 27.67 -3.72 -0.85
CA ASN A 7 27.36 -4.84 -1.74
C ASN A 7 26.20 -5.71 -1.25
N ILE A 8 26.12 -5.98 0.06
CA ILE A 8 24.99 -6.74 0.65
C ILE A 8 23.68 -5.97 0.51
N ASN A 9 23.68 -4.66 0.79
CA ASN A 9 22.49 -3.83 0.63
C ASN A 9 22.02 -3.77 -0.83
N GLY A 10 22.95 -3.68 -1.79
CA GLY A 10 22.65 -3.72 -3.21
C GLY A 10 22.02 -5.06 -3.64
N LEU A 11 22.56 -6.18 -3.17
CA LEU A 11 22.03 -7.52 -3.47
C LEU A 11 20.62 -7.71 -2.88
N LEU A 12 20.40 -7.27 -1.64
CA LEU A 12 19.10 -7.34 -0.98
C LEU A 12 18.06 -6.47 -1.71
N GLY A 13 18.42 -5.25 -2.10
CA GLY A 13 17.56 -4.37 -2.88
C GLY A 13 17.15 -5.00 -4.22
N LEU A 14 18.11 -5.61 -4.93
CA LEU A 14 17.84 -6.31 -6.18
C LEU A 14 16.91 -7.51 -5.98
N ALA A 15 17.12 -8.31 -4.94
CA ALA A 15 16.27 -9.46 -4.62
C ALA A 15 14.83 -9.02 -4.32
N VAL A 16 14.65 -7.96 -3.53
CA VAL A 16 13.33 -7.37 -3.24
C VAL A 16 12.67 -6.87 -4.52
N PHE A 17 13.42 -6.19 -5.40
CA PHE A 17 12.89 -5.70 -6.67
C PHE A 17 12.44 -6.85 -7.59
N ILE A 18 13.26 -7.90 -7.73
CA ILE A 18 12.90 -9.08 -8.53
C ILE A 18 11.63 -9.76 -7.97
N LEU A 19 11.55 -9.92 -6.65
CA LEU A 19 10.35 -10.46 -6.00
C LEU A 19 9.12 -9.58 -6.25
N PHE A 20 9.27 -8.27 -6.15
CA PHE A 20 8.19 -7.32 -6.42
C PHE A 20 7.67 -7.48 -7.86
N ILE A 21 8.57 -7.50 -8.85
CA ILE A 21 8.20 -7.70 -10.26
C ILE A 21 7.57 -9.09 -10.49
N GLY A 22 8.10 -10.13 -9.86
CA GLY A 22 7.57 -11.49 -9.96
C GLY A 22 6.15 -11.61 -9.42
N ILE A 23 5.86 -11.01 -8.27
CA ILE A 23 4.51 -10.98 -7.68
C ILE A 23 3.57 -10.12 -8.52
N PHE A 24 4.03 -8.96 -9.01
CA PHE A 24 3.26 -8.13 -9.93
C PHE A 24 2.85 -8.92 -11.19
N TYR A 25 3.79 -9.61 -11.82
CA TYR A 25 3.54 -10.44 -12.99
C TYR A 25 2.57 -11.58 -12.67
N ALA A 26 2.76 -12.28 -11.54
CA ALA A 26 1.86 -13.35 -11.12
C ALA A 26 0.43 -12.85 -10.86
N GLY A 27 0.29 -11.64 -10.32
CA GLY A 27 -1.01 -10.96 -10.16
C GLY A 27 -1.66 -10.62 -11.49
N ALA A 28 -0.91 -9.96 -12.39
CA ALA A 28 -1.39 -9.61 -13.73
C ALA A 28 -1.77 -10.85 -14.57
N ALA A 29 -1.02 -11.95 -14.42
CA ALA A 29 -1.30 -13.24 -15.03
C ALA A 29 -2.40 -14.05 -14.31
N LYS A 30 -3.05 -13.47 -13.29
CA LYS A 30 -4.17 -14.06 -12.53
C LYS A 30 -3.80 -15.41 -11.88
N LYS A 31 -2.52 -15.58 -11.54
CA LYS A 31 -1.99 -16.77 -10.85
C LYS A 31 -2.12 -16.67 -9.34
N VAL A 32 -2.11 -15.46 -8.80
CA VAL A 32 -2.25 -15.16 -7.36
C VAL A 32 -3.26 -14.06 -7.16
N VAL A 33 -3.96 -14.09 -6.03
CA VAL A 33 -4.86 -13.00 -5.64
C VAL A 33 -4.01 -11.94 -4.98
N ILE A 34 -3.92 -10.77 -5.60
CA ILE A 34 -3.33 -9.60 -4.94
C ILE A 34 -4.44 -8.98 -4.11
N TYR A 35 -5.35 -8.21 -4.71
CA TYR A 35 -6.53 -7.72 -4.02
C TYR A 35 -7.75 -8.51 -4.45
N TYR A 36 -8.53 -9.01 -3.47
CA TYR A 36 -9.75 -9.74 -3.80
C TYR A 36 -10.78 -8.81 -4.46
N ASP A 37 -10.94 -7.62 -3.88
CA ASP A 37 -11.80 -6.54 -4.35
C ASP A 37 -11.21 -5.17 -3.96
N THR A 38 -11.95 -4.10 -4.24
CA THR A 38 -11.55 -2.74 -3.87
C THR A 38 -11.52 -2.50 -2.36
N LYS A 39 -12.32 -3.23 -1.57
CA LYS A 39 -12.30 -3.09 -0.10
C LYS A 39 -10.97 -3.60 0.45
N ASP A 40 -10.50 -4.74 -0.06
CA ASP A 40 -9.19 -5.30 0.28
C ASP A 40 -8.04 -4.33 -0.07
N LEU A 41 -8.14 -3.60 -1.19
CA LEU A 41 -7.22 -2.50 -1.50
C LEU A 41 -7.26 -1.38 -0.44
N PHE A 42 -8.45 -0.92 -0.07
CA PHE A 42 -8.60 0.14 0.93
C PHE A 42 -8.11 -0.28 2.32
N ILE A 43 -8.15 -1.56 2.66
CA ILE A 43 -7.54 -2.08 3.88
C ILE A 43 -6.02 -1.82 3.87
N SER A 44 -5.32 -2.13 2.78
CA SER A 44 -3.89 -1.83 2.65
C SER A 44 -3.58 -0.34 2.62
N VAL A 45 -4.43 0.46 1.95
CA VAL A 45 -4.32 1.92 1.96
C VAL A 45 -4.48 2.47 3.39
N GLY A 46 -5.49 2.01 4.11
CA GLY A 46 -5.72 2.40 5.50
C GLY A 46 -4.59 1.95 6.43
N ALA A 47 -4.03 0.76 6.22
CA ALA A 47 -2.86 0.28 6.96
C ALA A 47 -1.63 1.19 6.80
N LEU A 48 -1.49 1.88 5.66
CA LEU A 48 -0.46 2.91 5.47
C LEU A 48 -0.86 4.28 6.02
N ILE A 49 -2.10 4.73 5.76
CA ILE A 49 -2.54 6.09 6.12
C ILE A 49 -2.69 6.25 7.63
N THR A 50 -3.19 5.24 8.34
CA THR A 50 -3.41 5.33 9.79
C THR A 50 -2.14 5.63 10.61
N PRO A 51 -0.98 4.98 10.41
CA PRO A 51 0.24 5.36 11.12
C PRO A 51 0.78 6.74 10.69
N LEU A 52 0.58 7.15 9.43
CA LEU A 52 0.93 8.50 8.98
C LEU A 52 0.07 9.56 9.69
N MET A 53 -1.22 9.31 9.89
CA MET A 53 -2.10 10.20 10.65
C MET A 53 -1.66 10.33 12.10
N ILE A 54 -1.27 9.22 12.76
CA ILE A 54 -0.70 9.26 14.10
C ILE A 54 0.55 10.15 14.13
N TYR A 55 1.47 9.94 13.19
CA TYR A 55 2.68 10.75 13.09
C TYR A 55 2.38 12.24 12.93
N VAL A 56 1.39 12.60 12.10
CA VAL A 56 0.95 13.99 11.91
C VAL A 56 0.34 14.57 13.18
N PHE A 57 -0.50 13.80 13.89
CA PHE A 57 -1.15 14.26 15.13
C PHE A 57 -0.17 14.45 16.29
N LEU A 58 0.90 13.64 16.34
CA LEU A 58 1.95 13.75 17.36
C LEU A 58 2.95 14.89 17.09
N GLN A 59 2.83 15.64 16.00
CA GLN A 59 3.61 16.87 15.83
C GLN A 59 3.02 17.98 16.70
N GLU A 60 3.48 18.03 17.96
CA GLU A 60 2.96 18.87 19.04
C GLU A 60 3.13 20.38 18.83
N GLU A 61 4.04 20.81 17.96
CA GLU A 61 4.45 22.21 17.81
C GLU A 61 3.31 23.18 17.44
N LYS A 62 2.15 22.67 17.00
CA LYS A 62 1.02 23.48 16.51
C LYS A 62 -0.21 23.48 17.42
N ILE A 63 -0.16 22.82 18.58
CA ILE A 63 -1.34 22.63 19.43
C ILE A 63 -1.15 23.39 20.75
N GLU A 64 -1.81 24.54 20.87
CA GLU A 64 -1.68 25.41 22.05
C GLU A 64 -2.52 24.94 23.25
N SER A 65 -3.60 24.20 23.02
CA SER A 65 -4.51 23.75 24.08
C SER A 65 -4.03 22.44 24.72
N GLU A 66 -3.75 22.47 26.03
CA GLU A 66 -3.43 21.27 26.82
C GLU A 66 -4.55 20.22 26.79
N THR A 67 -5.82 20.65 26.75
CA THR A 67 -6.96 19.73 26.59
C THR A 67 -6.92 19.03 25.22
N ALA A 68 -6.58 19.75 24.15
CA ALA A 68 -6.46 19.17 22.81
C ALA A 68 -5.30 18.17 22.73
N LYS A 69 -4.15 18.48 23.35
CA LYS A 69 -3.01 17.56 23.46
C LYS A 69 -3.41 16.28 24.20
N ALA A 70 -4.11 16.40 25.33
CA ALA A 70 -4.59 15.26 26.10
C ALA A 70 -5.54 14.36 25.28
N ILE A 71 -6.49 14.95 24.53
CA ILE A 71 -7.39 14.19 23.66
C ILE A 71 -6.60 13.45 22.57
N ILE A 72 -5.64 14.13 21.93
CA ILE A 72 -4.83 13.51 20.87
C ILE A 72 -4.01 12.33 21.42
N TYR A 73 -3.34 12.53 22.55
CA TYR A 73 -2.42 11.54 23.11
C TYR A 73 -3.16 10.37 23.75
N TYR A 74 -4.23 10.61 24.52
CA TYR A 74 -4.91 9.58 25.29
C TYR A 74 -6.14 8.97 24.61
N VAL A 75 -6.69 9.61 23.56
CA VAL A 75 -7.90 9.11 22.87
C VAL A 75 -7.60 8.82 21.40
N ILE A 76 -7.20 9.82 20.62
CA ILE A 76 -7.07 9.67 19.17
C ILE A 76 -5.93 8.70 18.81
N THR A 77 -4.76 8.88 19.42
CA THR A 77 -3.57 8.07 19.12
C THR A 77 -3.80 6.58 19.44
N PRO A 78 -4.34 6.18 20.60
CA PRO A 78 -4.66 4.78 20.88
C PRO A 78 -5.71 4.21 19.93
N VAL A 79 -6.77 4.96 19.60
CA VAL A 79 -7.82 4.51 18.67
C VAL A 79 -7.24 4.27 17.27
N LEU A 80 -6.45 5.22 16.75
CA LEU A 80 -5.77 5.07 15.47
C LEU A 80 -4.73 3.95 15.50
N GLY A 81 -4.03 3.75 16.61
CA GLY A 81 -3.08 2.66 16.81
C GLY A 81 -3.76 1.29 16.71
N LEU A 82 -4.88 1.11 17.42
CA LEU A 82 -5.69 -0.11 17.33
C LEU A 82 -6.24 -0.33 15.92
N LEU A 83 -6.71 0.73 15.26
CA LEU A 83 -7.19 0.67 13.89
C LEU A 83 -6.05 0.27 12.91
N SER A 84 -4.85 0.81 13.11
CA SER A 84 -3.67 0.48 12.30
C SER A 84 -3.31 -1.01 12.44
N LEU A 85 -3.27 -1.53 13.66
CA LEU A 85 -3.02 -2.96 13.91
C LEU A 85 -4.12 -3.84 13.30
N TYR A 86 -5.38 -3.43 13.43
CA TYR A 86 -6.52 -4.14 12.84
C TYR A 86 -6.40 -4.21 11.31
N LEU A 87 -6.15 -3.09 10.64
CA LEU A 87 -6.00 -3.04 9.18
C LEU A 87 -4.78 -3.83 8.71
N LEU A 88 -3.67 -3.76 9.44
CA LEU A 88 -2.47 -4.54 9.13
C LEU A 88 -2.75 -6.04 9.24
N TYR A 89 -3.44 -6.46 10.31
CA TYR A 89 -3.87 -7.84 10.48
C TYR A 89 -4.75 -8.30 9.31
N PHE A 90 -5.77 -7.52 8.95
CA PHE A 90 -6.66 -7.87 7.84
C PHE A 90 -5.95 -7.88 6.48
N ASN A 91 -4.98 -6.99 6.24
CA ASN A 91 -4.16 -6.99 5.03
C ASN A 91 -3.47 -8.35 4.81
N PHE A 92 -2.83 -8.88 5.85
CA PHE A 92 -2.16 -10.19 5.79
C PHE A 92 -3.16 -11.35 5.82
N ASN A 93 -4.17 -11.29 6.67
CA ASN A 93 -5.18 -12.34 6.78
C ASN A 93 -5.92 -12.55 5.46
N ASN A 94 -6.33 -11.48 4.78
CA ASN A 94 -6.96 -11.56 3.46
C ASN A 94 -6.00 -12.16 2.43
N ALA A 95 -4.74 -11.73 2.42
CA ALA A 95 -3.75 -12.27 1.48
C ALA A 95 -3.53 -13.78 1.68
N ILE A 96 -3.47 -14.25 2.93
CA ILE A 96 -3.34 -15.68 3.27
C ILE A 96 -4.62 -16.44 2.90
N PHE A 97 -5.78 -15.93 3.31
CA PHE A 97 -7.07 -16.56 3.08
C PHE A 97 -7.36 -16.75 1.59
N HIS A 98 -7.20 -15.69 0.79
CA HIS A 98 -7.52 -15.73 -0.63
C HIS A 98 -6.52 -16.53 -1.47
N ASN A 99 -5.28 -16.69 -1.00
CA ASN A 99 -4.28 -17.49 -1.70
C ASN A 99 -4.18 -18.93 -1.17
N LYS A 100 -4.87 -19.25 -0.06
CA LYS A 100 -4.89 -20.58 0.59
C LYS A 100 -3.49 -21.10 0.96
N ASN A 101 -2.52 -20.20 1.16
CA ASN A 101 -1.14 -20.53 1.46
C ASN A 101 -0.51 -19.45 2.33
N LEU A 102 0.05 -19.84 3.48
CA LEU A 102 0.62 -18.92 4.46
C LEU A 102 1.81 -18.14 3.90
N ALA A 103 2.82 -18.84 3.37
CA ALA A 103 4.06 -18.22 2.90
C ALA A 103 3.80 -17.25 1.74
N LEU A 104 3.01 -17.70 0.75
CA LEU A 104 2.61 -16.86 -0.38
C LEU A 104 1.76 -15.66 0.09
N GLY A 105 0.83 -15.90 1.02
CA GLY A 105 -0.01 -14.85 1.59
C GLY A 105 0.79 -13.77 2.32
N LEU A 106 1.81 -14.14 3.08
CA LEU A 106 2.72 -13.18 3.72
C LEU A 106 3.48 -12.34 2.69
N VAL A 107 4.06 -12.98 1.66
CA VAL A 107 4.77 -12.28 0.58
C VAL A 107 3.85 -11.30 -0.15
N ILE A 108 2.61 -11.71 -0.46
CA ILE A 108 1.61 -10.85 -1.09
C ILE A 108 1.19 -9.72 -0.16
N GLY A 109 1.01 -9.99 1.14
CA GLY A 109 0.69 -8.97 2.14
C GLY A 109 1.76 -7.86 2.21
N PHE A 110 3.04 -8.22 2.15
CA PHE A 110 4.13 -7.25 2.04
C PHE A 110 4.10 -6.51 0.70
N PHE A 111 3.89 -7.22 -0.42
CA PHE A 111 3.76 -6.61 -1.74
C PHE A 111 2.66 -5.54 -1.77
N LYS A 112 1.49 -5.81 -1.18
CA LYS A 112 0.39 -4.83 -1.08
C LYS A 112 0.82 -3.54 -0.39
N LEU A 113 1.55 -3.64 0.73
CA LEU A 113 2.02 -2.46 1.47
C LEU A 113 3.06 -1.68 0.67
N VAL A 114 4.04 -2.36 0.08
CA VAL A 114 5.05 -1.72 -0.78
C VAL A 114 4.38 -1.04 -1.98
N TYR A 115 3.42 -1.70 -2.62
CA TYR A 115 2.66 -1.14 -3.72
C TYR A 115 1.92 0.14 -3.32
N VAL A 116 1.19 0.13 -2.20
CA VAL A 116 0.47 1.31 -1.70
C VAL A 116 1.45 2.44 -1.37
N ILE A 117 2.62 2.15 -0.80
CA ILE A 117 3.68 3.16 -0.57
C ILE A 117 4.13 3.79 -1.89
N LEU A 118 4.43 2.98 -2.91
CA LEU A 118 4.85 3.47 -4.22
C LEU A 118 3.75 4.32 -4.88
N ALA A 119 2.50 3.84 -4.86
CA ALA A 119 1.36 4.57 -5.38
C ALA A 119 1.16 5.91 -4.65
N PHE A 120 1.31 5.92 -3.33
CA PHE A 120 1.21 7.12 -2.51
C PHE A 120 2.33 8.13 -2.83
N VAL A 121 3.57 7.68 -2.99
CA VAL A 121 4.70 8.54 -3.39
C VAL A 121 4.46 9.14 -4.77
N VAL A 122 4.00 8.36 -5.74
CA VAL A 122 3.64 8.86 -7.07
C VAL A 122 2.58 9.95 -6.97
N ILE A 123 1.51 9.72 -6.20
CA ILE A 123 0.44 10.71 -6.00
C ILE A 123 0.99 11.98 -5.34
N LEU A 124 1.77 11.86 -4.26
CA LEU A 124 2.36 13.00 -3.56
C LEU A 124 3.31 13.81 -4.44
N ALA A 125 4.12 13.16 -5.27
CA ALA A 125 4.99 13.84 -6.22
C ALA A 125 4.16 14.70 -7.18
N GLN A 126 3.06 14.16 -7.72
CA GLN A 126 2.18 14.91 -8.60
C GLN A 126 1.47 16.08 -7.90
N PHE A 127 1.11 15.95 -6.61
CA PHE A 127 0.55 17.04 -5.82
C PHE A 127 1.56 18.11 -5.45
N SER A 128 2.81 17.74 -5.16
CA SER A 128 3.90 18.69 -4.90
C SER A 128 4.11 19.58 -6.12
N ASP A 129 4.25 18.96 -7.29
CA ASP A 129 4.45 19.67 -8.55
C ASP A 129 3.21 20.49 -8.94
N ALA A 130 2.00 20.08 -8.53
CA ALA A 130 0.76 20.80 -8.82
C ALA A 130 0.64 22.14 -8.08
N LYS A 131 1.35 22.31 -6.96
CA LYS A 131 1.37 23.57 -6.20
C LYS A 131 2.24 24.64 -6.87
N ASP A 132 3.09 24.27 -7.83
CA ASP A 132 3.86 25.23 -8.60
C ASP A 132 2.97 25.92 -9.65
N ARG A 133 2.86 27.26 -9.54
CA ARG A 133 2.07 28.09 -10.46
C ARG A 133 2.68 28.18 -11.87
N ARG A 134 3.89 27.65 -12.09
CA ARG A 134 4.60 27.69 -13.38
C ARG A 134 4.49 26.39 -14.19
N ARG A 135 3.52 25.52 -13.90
CA ARG A 135 3.35 24.27 -14.66
C ARG A 135 3.14 24.54 -16.15
N SER A 136 3.97 23.90 -16.96
CA SER A 136 3.75 23.83 -18.40
C SER A 136 2.62 22.85 -18.72
N PHE A 137 2.04 22.98 -19.92
CA PHE A 137 1.08 22.00 -20.41
C PHE A 137 1.68 20.58 -20.50
N GLY A 138 3.00 20.48 -20.75
CA GLY A 138 3.73 19.21 -20.75
C GLY A 138 3.72 18.54 -19.37
N ASP A 139 3.90 19.29 -18.29
CA ASP A 139 3.89 18.75 -16.92
C ASP A 139 2.53 18.17 -16.54
N ILE A 140 1.45 18.81 -17.00
CA ILE A 140 0.07 18.33 -16.78
C ILE A 140 -0.18 17.00 -17.51
N ILE A 141 0.30 16.89 -18.76
CA ILE A 141 0.20 15.64 -19.53
C ILE A 141 0.96 14.52 -18.82
N VAL A 142 2.22 14.78 -18.44
CA VAL A 142 3.06 13.80 -17.74
C VAL A 142 2.38 13.35 -16.44
N ALA A 143 1.86 14.28 -15.64
CA ALA A 143 1.13 13.97 -14.42
C ALA A 143 -0.08 13.06 -14.67
N THR A 144 -0.86 13.38 -15.70
CA THR A 144 -2.05 12.62 -16.09
C THR A 144 -1.69 11.20 -16.53
N ILE A 145 -0.59 11.03 -17.27
CA ILE A 145 -0.08 9.72 -17.68
C ILE A 145 0.30 8.89 -16.46
N PHE A 146 1.05 9.45 -15.51
CA PHE A 146 1.45 8.72 -14.31
C PHE A 146 0.27 8.32 -13.42
N VAL A 147 -0.71 9.22 -13.23
CA VAL A 147 -1.93 8.90 -12.49
C VAL A 147 -2.75 7.84 -13.22
N GLY A 148 -2.92 7.97 -14.54
CA GLY A 148 -3.61 6.98 -15.36
C GLY A 148 -2.94 5.60 -15.30
N LEU A 149 -1.61 5.56 -15.34
CA LEU A 149 -0.83 4.32 -15.20
C LEU A 149 -1.03 3.70 -13.81
N ALA A 150 -1.03 4.50 -12.74
CA ALA A 150 -1.27 4.00 -11.38
C ALA A 150 -2.69 3.44 -11.22
N ILE A 151 -3.70 4.10 -11.78
CA ILE A 151 -5.09 3.60 -11.79
C ILE A 151 -5.17 2.29 -12.57
N TRP A 152 -4.57 2.23 -13.76
CA TRP A 152 -4.55 1.03 -14.58
C TRP A 152 -3.86 -0.14 -13.85
N VAL A 153 -2.67 0.09 -13.29
CA VAL A 153 -1.96 -0.91 -12.48
C VAL A 153 -2.84 -1.38 -11.32
N THR A 154 -3.47 -0.46 -10.59
CA THR A 154 -4.39 -0.81 -9.49
C THR A 154 -5.51 -1.72 -9.97
N SER A 155 -6.13 -1.41 -11.12
CA SER A 155 -7.21 -2.22 -11.69
C SER A 155 -6.76 -3.64 -12.07
N VAL A 156 -5.50 -3.81 -12.48
CA VAL A 156 -4.92 -5.13 -12.76
C VAL A 156 -4.64 -5.92 -11.48
N LEU A 157 -4.31 -5.24 -10.39
CA LEU A 157 -4.03 -5.87 -9.10
C LEU A 157 -5.31 -6.24 -8.33
N VAL A 158 -6.45 -5.62 -8.60
CA VAL A 158 -7.76 -6.05 -8.12
C VAL A 158 -8.26 -7.19 -9.01
N ASN A 159 -7.90 -8.42 -8.65
CA ASN A 159 -8.01 -9.59 -9.53
C ASN A 159 -8.63 -10.84 -8.87
N GLY A 160 -9.14 -10.73 -7.64
CA GLY A 160 -9.58 -11.89 -6.86
C GLY A 160 -10.61 -12.78 -7.55
N LYS A 161 -11.67 -12.17 -8.07
CA LYS A 161 -12.76 -12.91 -8.73
C LYS A 161 -12.25 -13.66 -9.96
N GLU A 162 -11.37 -13.04 -10.74
CA GLU A 162 -10.78 -13.61 -11.94
C GLU A 162 -9.87 -14.79 -11.60
N VAL A 163 -9.04 -14.67 -10.56
CA VAL A 163 -8.17 -15.76 -10.10
C VAL A 163 -9.00 -16.94 -9.61
N TYR A 164 -10.05 -16.69 -8.82
CA TYR A 164 -10.94 -17.74 -8.33
C TYR A 164 -11.64 -18.46 -9.49
N LYS A 165 -12.15 -17.70 -10.46
CA LYS A 165 -12.76 -18.27 -11.68
C LYS A 165 -11.77 -19.14 -12.46
N GLN A 166 -10.52 -18.69 -12.64
CA GLN A 166 -9.50 -19.45 -13.36
C GLN A 166 -9.06 -20.72 -12.63
N LYS A 167 -9.04 -20.68 -11.30
CA LYS A 167 -8.64 -21.83 -10.47
C LYS A 167 -9.80 -22.78 -10.13
N GLY A 168 -11.02 -22.48 -10.56
CA GLY A 168 -12.22 -23.24 -10.19
C GLY A 168 -12.51 -23.21 -8.68
N TRP A 169 -12.09 -22.15 -7.99
CA TRP A 169 -12.34 -21.99 -6.56
C TRP A 169 -13.74 -21.40 -6.31
N THR A 170 -14.40 -21.87 -5.26
CA THR A 170 -15.67 -21.30 -4.80
C THR A 170 -15.46 -19.88 -4.31
N LEU A 171 -16.31 -18.95 -4.76
CA LEU A 171 -16.28 -17.57 -4.27
C LEU A 171 -16.66 -17.55 -2.78
N PRO A 172 -15.97 -16.76 -1.93
CA PRO A 172 -16.37 -16.55 -0.54
C PRO A 172 -17.80 -15.97 -0.49
N ALA A 173 -18.60 -16.43 0.49
CA ALA A 173 -20.01 -16.06 0.61
C ALA A 173 -20.25 -14.56 0.92
N THR A 174 -19.21 -13.80 1.27
CA THR A 174 -19.26 -12.38 1.56
C THR A 174 -17.93 -11.71 1.18
N SER A 175 -18.01 -10.57 0.48
CA SER A 175 -16.90 -9.60 0.29
C SER A 175 -17.36 -8.23 0.76
#